data_AF-A0A850L0W6-F1
#
_entry.id   AF-A0A850L0W6-F1
#
_cell.length_a   1.000
_cell.length_b   1.000
_cell.length_c   1.000
_cell.angle_alpha   90.00
_cell.angle_beta   90.00
_cell.angle_gamma   90.00
#
_symmetry.space_group_name_H-M   'P 1'
#
loop_
_entity.id
_entity.type
_entity.pdbx_description
1 polymer ?
#
loop_
_entity_poly.entity_id
_entity_poly.type
_entity_poly.pdbx_seq_one_letter_code
_entity_poly.pdbx_strand_id
1 'polypeptide(L)'
;MIDSAIESLEHEWEQDTGFFGLMRQGRLCGKGLSRVLTILDGISLDNSEYINRKLVEILWYIPTFMIWQKSRLISVNEQEFESAITEITNRLEDILGVP
;
A
#
# COMPACT_ATOMS: atom_id res chain seq x y z
N MET A 1 8.30 -15.54 -3.93
CA MET A 1 7.67 -14.49 -4.76
C MET A 1 6.55 -13.81 -3.99
N ILE A 2 5.55 -14.53 -3.47
CA ILE A 2 4.53 -13.95 -2.56
C ILE A 2 5.11 -13.65 -1.17
N ASP A 3 5.86 -14.58 -0.56
CA ASP A 3 6.40 -14.36 0.79
C ASP A 3 7.36 -13.16 0.84
N SER A 4 8.19 -12.98 -0.20
CA SER A 4 9.06 -11.80 -0.35
C SER A 4 8.27 -10.50 -0.53
N ALA A 5 7.10 -10.55 -1.19
CA ALA A 5 6.23 -9.39 -1.32
C ALA A 5 5.54 -9.06 0.01
N ILE A 6 5.11 -10.08 0.76
CA ILE A 6 4.58 -9.92 2.13
C ILE A 6 5.63 -9.27 3.03
N GLU A 7 6.84 -9.81 3.08
CA GLU A 7 7.93 -9.24 3.90
C GLU A 7 8.25 -7.78 3.50
N SER A 8 8.27 -7.50 2.19
CA SER A 8 8.53 -6.14 1.70
C SER A 8 7.40 -5.17 2.06
N LEU A 9 6.14 -5.60 1.96
CA LEU A 9 5.01 -4.80 2.40
C LEU A 9 5.00 -4.61 3.91
N GLU A 10 5.33 -5.63 4.69
CA GLU A 10 5.47 -5.54 6.16
C GLU A 10 6.54 -4.51 6.54
N HIS A 11 7.66 -4.45 5.82
CA HIS A 11 8.68 -3.43 6.04
C HIS A 11 8.17 -2.00 5.81
N GLU A 12 7.20 -1.79 4.89
CA GLU A 12 6.62 -0.46 4.67
C GLU A 12 5.75 0.02 5.84
N TRP A 13 5.42 -0.85 6.81
CA TRP A 13 4.77 -0.50 8.07
C TRP A 13 5.73 -0.08 9.19
N GLU A 14 7.04 -0.27 9.00
CA GLU A 14 8.06 0.13 9.96
C GLU A 14 8.01 1.63 10.22
N GLN A 15 8.07 2.01 11.50
CA GLN A 15 7.68 3.35 11.95
C GLN A 15 8.51 4.47 11.32
N ASP A 16 9.81 4.27 11.15
CA ASP A 16 10.75 5.33 10.79
C ASP A 16 11.23 5.29 9.34
N THR A 17 11.11 4.14 8.67
CA THR A 17 11.64 3.93 7.32
C THR A 17 10.56 3.56 6.31
N GLY A 18 9.48 2.95 6.78
CA GLY A 18 8.37 2.50 5.95
C GLY A 18 7.45 3.63 5.53
N PHE A 19 6.90 3.55 4.32
CA PHE A 19 5.96 4.52 3.79
C PHE A 19 4.74 4.71 4.69
N PHE A 20 4.11 3.62 5.15
CA PHE A 20 2.95 3.68 6.03
C PHE A 20 3.32 4.14 7.45
N GLY A 21 4.51 3.78 7.94
CA GLY A 21 5.05 4.29 9.19
C GLY A 21 5.23 5.81 9.18
N LEU A 22 5.86 6.34 8.12
CA LEU A 22 6.03 7.77 7.91
C LEU A 22 4.68 8.49 7.74
N MET A 23 3.72 7.88 7.04
CA MET A 23 2.38 8.43 6.87
C MET A 23 1.64 8.59 8.21
N ARG A 24 1.80 7.62 9.13
CA ARG A 24 1.25 7.71 10.49
C ARG A 24 1.79 8.91 11.27
N GLN A 25 3.00 9.35 10.95
CA GLN A 25 3.65 10.53 11.50
C GLN A 25 3.28 11.83 10.75
N GLY A 26 2.34 11.78 9.80
CA GLY A 26 1.92 12.93 9.00
C GLY A 26 2.92 13.30 7.89
N ARG A 27 3.74 12.35 7.42
CA ARG A 27 4.71 12.57 6.35
C ARG A 27 4.37 11.75 5.12
N LEU A 28 4.07 12.41 4.01
CA LEU A 28 3.94 11.74 2.71
C LEU A 28 5.30 11.72 2.01
N CYS A 29 5.79 10.54 1.63
CA CYS A 29 7.08 10.37 0.97
C CYS A 29 6.89 9.77 -0.43
N GLY A 30 7.06 10.57 -1.48
CA GLY A 30 6.92 10.09 -2.86
C GLY A 30 7.82 8.89 -3.20
N LYS A 31 9.06 8.85 -2.67
CA LYS A 31 9.94 7.67 -2.83
C LYS A 31 9.36 6.42 -2.17
N GLY A 32 8.69 6.56 -1.03
CA GLY A 32 8.02 5.45 -0.35
C GLY A 32 6.81 4.95 -1.14
N LEU A 33 6.02 5.85 -1.71
CA LEU A 33 4.92 5.50 -2.60
C LEU A 33 5.41 4.69 -3.81
N SER A 34 6.46 5.15 -4.49
CA SER A 34 7.02 4.42 -5.64
C SER A 34 7.52 3.02 -5.26
N ARG A 35 8.09 2.83 -4.06
CA ARG A 35 8.47 1.50 -3.58
C ARG A 35 7.27 0.60 -3.36
N VAL A 36 6.23 1.11 -2.68
CA VAL A 36 4.99 0.35 -2.46
C VAL A 36 4.39 -0.09 -3.79
N LEU A 37 4.26 0.82 -4.75
CA LEU A 37 3.75 0.49 -6.08
C LEU A 37 4.60 -0.56 -6.79
N THR A 38 5.94 -0.45 -6.72
CA THR A 38 6.84 -1.46 -7.29
C THR A 38 6.65 -2.84 -6.66
N ILE A 39 6.40 -2.90 -5.34
CA ILE A 39 6.11 -4.16 -4.65
C ILE A 39 4.77 -4.72 -5.12
N LEU A 40 3.74 -3.87 -5.24
CA LEU A 40 2.41 -4.26 -5.70
C LEU A 40 2.44 -4.79 -7.15
N ASP A 41 3.11 -4.10 -8.06
CA ASP A 41 3.26 -4.52 -9.46
C ASP A 41 3.99 -5.88 -9.61
N GLY A 42 4.77 -6.28 -8.60
CA GLY A 42 5.44 -7.57 -8.55
C GLY A 42 4.56 -8.74 -8.06
N ILE A 43 3.35 -8.46 -7.56
CA ILE A 43 2.42 -9.48 -7.09
C ILE A 43 1.58 -9.96 -8.29
N SER A 44 1.77 -11.22 -8.68
CA SER A 44 0.86 -11.92 -9.60
C SER A 44 0.19 -13.06 -8.86
N LEU A 45 -1.14 -13.12 -8.96
CA LEU A 45 -1.98 -14.21 -8.43
C LEU A 45 -2.38 -15.21 -9.52
N ASP A 46 -1.89 -15.04 -10.75
CA ASP A 46 -2.26 -15.82 -11.92
C ASP A 46 -2.02 -17.32 -11.66
N ASN A 47 -3.08 -18.11 -11.78
CA ASN A 47 -3.11 -19.58 -11.59
C ASN A 47 -3.02 -20.08 -10.14
N SER A 48 -3.22 -19.24 -9.13
CA SER A 48 -3.35 -19.74 -7.75
C SER A 48 -4.78 -20.21 -7.45
N GLU A 49 -4.97 -21.50 -7.12
CA GLU A 49 -6.24 -22.00 -6.58
C GLU A 49 -6.56 -21.38 -5.20
N TYR A 50 -5.53 -20.86 -4.52
CA TYR A 50 -5.61 -20.30 -3.17
C TYR A 50 -4.75 -19.04 -3.05
N ILE A 51 -5.35 -17.97 -2.52
CA ILE A 51 -4.62 -16.75 -2.19
C ILE A 51 -4.07 -16.87 -0.77
N ASN A 52 -2.83 -16.44 -0.56
CA ASN A 52 -2.24 -16.39 0.78
C ASN A 52 -3.07 -15.44 1.67
N ARG A 53 -3.62 -15.96 2.77
CA ARG A 53 -4.44 -15.20 3.73
C ARG A 53 -3.75 -13.92 4.22
N LYS A 54 -2.45 -14.01 4.52
CA LYS A 54 -1.67 -12.89 5.05
C LYS A 54 -1.48 -11.79 4.01
N LEU A 55 -1.32 -12.17 2.74
CA LEU A 55 -1.29 -11.22 1.65
C LEU A 55 -2.62 -10.44 1.57
N VAL A 56 -3.75 -11.16 1.55
CA VAL A 56 -5.09 -10.52 1.52
C VAL A 56 -5.28 -9.56 2.69
N GLU A 57 -4.92 -9.99 3.91
CA GLU A 57 -5.02 -9.18 5.12
C GLU A 57 -4.25 -7.86 5.00
N ILE A 58 -3.02 -7.90 4.49
CA ILE A 58 -2.20 -6.71 4.26
C ILE A 58 -2.82 -5.82 3.18
N LEU A 59 -3.12 -6.38 2.01
CA LEU A 59 -3.62 -5.65 0.86
C LEU A 59 -4.93 -4.92 1.17
N TRP A 60 -5.88 -5.59 1.82
CA TRP A 60 -7.18 -4.99 2.18
C TRP A 60 -7.09 -3.90 3.25
N TYR A 61 -6.06 -3.94 4.09
CA TYR A 61 -5.90 -2.95 5.15
C TYR A 61 -5.33 -1.62 4.62
N ILE A 62 -4.55 -1.65 3.53
CA ILE A 62 -3.82 -0.48 3.02
C ILE A 62 -4.75 0.72 2.72
N PRO A 63 -5.81 0.61 1.90
CA PRO A 63 -6.64 1.77 1.55
C PRO A 63 -7.35 2.36 2.79
N THR A 64 -7.87 1.47 3.64
CA THR A 64 -8.54 1.86 4.89
C THR A 64 -7.58 2.64 5.79
N PHE A 65 -6.35 2.15 5.96
CA PHE A 65 -5.34 2.83 6.73
C PHE A 65 -5.01 4.22 6.16
N MET A 66 -4.80 4.31 4.84
CA MET A 66 -4.50 5.57 4.17
C MET A 66 -5.61 6.59 4.43
N ILE A 67 -6.88 6.24 4.18
CA ILE A 67 -8.03 7.13 4.43
C ILE A 67 -8.01 7.67 5.87
N TRP A 68 -7.71 6.84 6.87
CA TRP A 68 -7.60 7.29 8.26
C TRP A 68 -6.47 8.29 8.51
N GLN A 69 -5.41 8.29 7.69
CA GLN A 69 -4.32 9.25 7.80
C GLN A 69 -4.63 10.61 7.14
N LYS A 70 -5.73 10.73 6.39
CA LYS A 70 -6.09 11.99 5.70
C LYS A 70 -6.05 13.21 6.64
N SER A 71 -6.62 13.09 7.83
CA SER A 71 -6.67 14.16 8.84
C SER A 71 -5.32 14.48 9.48
N ARG A 72 -4.30 13.62 9.32
CA ARG A 72 -2.94 13.83 9.85
C ARG A 72 -2.01 14.49 8.84
N LEU A 73 -2.41 14.54 7.57
CA LEU A 73 -1.63 15.07 6.45
C LEU A 73 -2.06 16.50 6.06
N ILE A 74 -2.55 17.29 7.02
CA ILE A 74 -3.12 18.64 6.81
C ILE A 74 -2.17 19.59 6.06
N SER A 75 -0.85 19.37 6.14
CA SER A 75 0.16 20.19 5.46
C SER A 75 0.60 19.65 4.09
N VAL A 76 0.14 18.47 3.71
CA VAL A 76 0.41 17.85 2.41
C VAL A 76 -0.65 18.32 1.41
N ASN A 77 -0.26 18.41 0.14
CA ASN A 77 -1.20 18.71 -0.92
C ASN A 77 -2.28 17.61 -0.97
N GLU A 78 -3.52 17.96 -0.65
CA GLU A 78 -4.65 17.02 -0.65
C GLU A 78 -4.77 16.29 -1.99
N GLN A 79 -4.50 16.97 -3.10
CA GLN A 79 -4.52 16.36 -4.43
C GLN A 79 -3.47 15.25 -4.58
N GLU A 80 -2.25 15.44 -4.06
CA GLU A 80 -1.18 14.44 -4.12
C GLU A 80 -1.55 13.20 -3.30
N PHE A 81 -2.18 13.40 -2.14
CA PHE A 81 -2.62 12.34 -1.28
C PHE A 81 -3.78 11.53 -1.88
N GLU A 82 -4.80 12.20 -2.43
CA GLU A 82 -5.91 11.55 -3.13
C GLU A 82 -5.42 10.77 -4.37
N SER A 83 -4.47 11.34 -5.12
CA SER A 83 -3.82 10.63 -6.23
C SER A 83 -3.08 9.37 -5.75
N ALA A 84 -2.37 9.43 -4.63
CA ALA A 84 -1.68 8.26 -4.06
C ALA A 84 -2.66 7.16 -3.62
N ILE A 85 -3.79 7.52 -2.98
CA ILE A 85 -4.83 6.55 -2.62
C ILE A 85 -5.40 5.89 -3.86
N THR A 86 -5.74 6.69 -4.87
CA THR A 86 -6.30 6.21 -6.13
C THR A 86 -5.34 5.24 -6.81
N GLU A 87 -4.07 5.60 -6.89
CA GLU A 87 -3.06 4.77 -7.56
C GLU A 87 -2.86 3.43 -6.85
N ILE A 88 -2.78 3.42 -5.52
CA ILE A 88 -2.67 2.19 -4.75
C ILE A 88 -3.94 1.35 -4.89
N THR A 89 -5.13 1.97 -4.79
CA THR A 89 -6.42 1.25 -4.86
C THR A 89 -6.57 0.51 -6.20
N ASN A 90 -6.27 1.19 -7.31
CA ASN A 90 -6.33 0.58 -8.63
C ASN A 90 -5.39 -0.65 -8.75
N ARG A 91 -4.19 -0.59 -8.16
CA ARG A 91 -3.25 -1.74 -8.17
C ARG A 91 -3.78 -2.90 -7.33
N LEU A 92 -4.44 -2.62 -6.21
CA LEU A 92 -5.03 -3.65 -5.38
C LEU A 92 -6.22 -4.33 -6.07
N GLU A 93 -7.05 -3.54 -6.76
CA GLU A 93 -8.13 -4.01 -7.63
C GLU A 93 -7.60 -4.94 -8.73
N ASP A 94 -6.54 -4.51 -9.43
CA ASP A 94 -5.86 -5.31 -10.46
C ASP A 94 -5.32 -6.64 -9.90
N ILE A 95 -4.64 -6.61 -8.75
CA ILE A 95 -4.07 -7.81 -8.09
C ILE A 95 -5.18 -8.78 -7.69
N LEU A 96 -6.26 -8.27 -7.11
CA LEU A 96 -7.34 -9.10 -6.54
C LEU A 96 -8.39 -9.50 -7.58
N GLY A 97 -8.33 -8.96 -8.80
CA GLY A 97 -9.30 -9.23 -9.86
C GLY A 97 -10.71 -8.70 -9.55
N VAL A 98 -10.81 -7.61 -8.80
CA VAL A 98 -12.07 -6.96 -8.42
C VAL A 98 -12.14 -5.57 -9.05
N PRO A 99 -13.33 -5.12 -9.50
CA PRO A 99 -13.52 -3.77 -10.04
C PRO A 99 -13.62 -2.71 -8.94
#